data_AF-L2GXR8-F1
#
_entry.id   AF-L2GXR8-F1
#
_cell.length_a   1.000
_cell.length_b   1.000
_cell.length_c   1.000
_cell.angle_alpha   90.00
_cell.angle_beta   90.00
_cell.angle_gamma   90.00
#
_symmetry.space_group_name_H-M   'P 1'
#
loop_
_entity.id
_entity.type
_entity.pdbx_description
1 polymer ?
#
loop_
_entity_poly.entity_id
_entity_poly.type
_entity_poly.pdbx_seq_one_letter_code
_entity_poly.pdbx_strand_id
1 'polypeptide(L)'
;MTLCVPVTIRMQSLKSLRYRTPSIYMRAVPVHSDVYHRFSLEEVPLIFKYIFMNLDDDERLSFNLCMTFQADMLLFSALRMADECDDDLRTENVAVHGSNFNKALIKFRESANRNVVLHLMRESRQVARIFGSSRAECTYNGTVQINDLNVGYLFECCDVRASYLRDIQSSSIKS
;
A
#
# COMPACT_ATOMS: atom_id res chain seq x y z
N MET A 1 -13.46 -14.31 26.29
CA MET A 1 -12.29 -13.62 26.88
C MET A 1 -11.26 -13.47 25.77
N THR A 2 -11.12 -12.26 25.21
CA THR A 2 -10.20 -11.99 24.10
C THR A 2 -8.88 -11.52 24.71
N LEU A 3 -7.82 -12.32 24.53
CA LEU A 3 -6.47 -12.00 24.98
C LEU A 3 -5.82 -11.02 24.00
N CYS A 4 -5.76 -9.74 24.37
CA CYS A 4 -4.88 -8.78 23.71
C CYS A 4 -3.43 -9.13 24.06
N VAL A 5 -2.69 -9.68 23.10
CA VAL A 5 -1.24 -9.89 23.24
C VAL A 5 -0.54 -8.59 22.85
N PRO A 6 0.25 -7.96 23.75
CA PRO A 6 0.99 -6.76 23.40
C PRO A 6 2.15 -7.11 22.47
N VAL A 7 2.08 -6.63 21.23
CA VAL A 7 3.19 -6.71 20.26
C VAL A 7 4.34 -5.86 20.79
N THR A 8 5.36 -6.51 21.33
CA THR A 8 6.56 -5.85 21.86
C THR A 8 7.53 -5.63 20.69
N ILE A 9 7.44 -4.48 20.03
CA ILE A 9 8.38 -4.08 18.98
C ILE A 9 9.74 -3.77 19.65
N ARG A 10 10.78 -4.57 19.37
CA ARG A 10 12.16 -4.28 19.79
C ARG A 10 12.73 -3.11 18.99
N MET A 11 12.42 -1.89 19.44
CA MET A 11 13.05 -0.65 18.97
C MET A 11 14.38 -0.40 19.69
N GLN A 12 15.50 -0.90 19.14
CA GLN A 12 16.83 -0.46 19.56
C GLN A 12 17.59 0.23 18.43
N SER A 13 18.09 1.43 18.76
CA SER A 13 19.01 2.30 18.02
C SER A 13 18.48 3.15 16.85
N LEU A 14 17.86 4.30 17.14
CA LEU A 14 17.65 5.42 16.21
C LEU A 14 17.33 6.73 16.97
N LYS A 15 18.31 7.36 17.63
CA LYS A 15 18.04 8.47 18.58
C LYS A 15 17.50 9.78 17.94
N SER A 16 17.76 10.05 16.66
CA SER A 16 17.20 11.20 15.94
C SER A 16 15.88 10.90 15.19
N LEU A 17 15.67 9.64 14.79
CA LEU A 17 14.42 9.14 14.21
C LEU A 17 13.34 8.80 15.26
N ARG A 18 13.75 8.62 16.53
CA ARG A 18 12.90 8.28 17.68
C ARG A 18 11.70 9.18 17.94
N TYR A 19 11.68 10.41 17.43
CA TYR A 19 10.56 11.34 17.66
C TYR A 19 9.52 11.36 16.55
N ARG A 20 9.87 11.00 15.30
CA ARG A 20 8.93 11.03 14.15
C ARG A 20 8.39 9.65 13.77
N THR A 21 9.18 8.59 13.92
CA THR A 21 8.75 7.24 13.55
C THR A 21 7.54 6.75 14.37
N PRO A 22 7.43 7.00 15.68
CA PRO A 22 6.25 6.60 16.45
C PRO A 22 4.97 7.34 16.02
N SER A 23 5.04 8.63 15.69
CA SER A 23 3.87 9.39 15.25
C SER A 23 3.43 9.07 13.83
N ILE A 24 4.37 8.72 12.94
CA ILE A 24 4.05 8.18 11.61
C ILE A 24 3.43 6.79 11.76
N TYR A 25 4.00 5.92 12.60
CA TYR A 25 3.46 4.58 12.86
C TYR A 25 2.03 4.62 13.44
N MET A 26 1.78 5.43 14.47
CA MET A 26 0.44 5.55 15.07
C MET A 26 -0.60 6.10 14.10
N ARG A 27 -0.20 6.92 13.12
CA ARG A 27 -1.08 7.35 12.03
C ARG A 27 -1.24 6.29 10.94
N ALA A 28 -0.21 5.52 10.68
CA ALA A 28 -0.22 4.52 9.62
C ALA A 28 -1.02 3.27 10.00
N VAL A 29 -1.06 2.96 11.31
CA VAL A 29 -1.81 1.85 11.92
C VAL A 29 -2.82 2.41 12.93
N PRO A 30 -3.91 3.07 12.48
CA PRO A 30 -4.89 3.60 13.41
C PRO A 30 -5.61 2.45 14.11
N VAL A 31 -5.62 2.48 15.44
CA VAL A 31 -6.22 1.43 16.29
C VAL A 31 -7.75 1.42 16.16
N HIS A 32 -8.39 2.56 15.86
CA HIS A 32 -9.86 2.72 15.95
C HIS A 32 -10.49 3.64 14.90
N SER A 33 -9.96 3.73 13.67
CA SER A 33 -10.52 4.61 12.64
C SER A 33 -10.77 3.88 11.32
N ASP A 34 -11.99 4.00 10.79
CA ASP A 34 -12.35 3.56 9.43
C ASP A 34 -11.87 4.55 8.35
N VAL A 35 -11.24 5.65 8.76
CA VAL A 35 -10.64 6.63 7.85
C VAL A 35 -9.25 6.16 7.45
N TYR A 36 -9.05 5.95 6.15
CA TYR A 36 -7.71 5.72 5.61
C TYR A 36 -6.90 7.03 5.65
N HIS A 37 -5.65 6.95 6.07
CA HIS A 37 -4.78 8.12 6.15
C HIS A 37 -3.99 8.28 4.85
N ARG A 38 -3.86 9.53 4.39
CA ARG A 38 -2.94 9.91 3.32
C ARG A 38 -1.57 10.25 3.92
N PHE A 39 -0.52 9.81 3.25
CA PHE A 39 0.87 10.09 3.64
C PHE A 39 1.51 11.12 2.72
N SER A 40 2.42 11.94 3.24
CA SER A 40 3.19 12.90 2.46
C SER A 40 4.39 12.25 1.76
N LEU A 41 4.96 12.96 0.79
CA LEU A 41 6.16 12.55 0.05
C LEU A 41 7.34 12.21 0.98
N GLU A 42 7.51 12.94 2.08
CA GLU A 42 8.58 12.69 3.05
C GLU A 42 8.29 11.51 3.98
N GLU A 43 7.01 11.15 4.17
CA GLU A 43 6.59 10.09 5.08
C GLU A 43 6.70 8.70 4.44
N VAL A 44 6.38 8.57 3.16
CA VAL A 44 6.35 7.27 2.46
C VAL A 44 7.71 6.54 2.52
N PRO A 45 8.87 7.17 2.25
CA PRO A 45 10.16 6.49 2.38
C PRO A 45 10.44 6.02 3.81
N LEU A 46 10.02 6.79 4.82
CA LEU A 46 10.17 6.41 6.24
C LEU A 46 9.31 5.19 6.58
N ILE A 47 8.09 5.13 6.03
CA ILE A 47 7.19 3.99 6.19
C ILE A 47 7.81 2.73 5.57
N PHE A 48 8.34 2.81 4.36
CA PHE A 48 8.96 1.65 3.72
C PHE A 48 10.24 1.22 4.44
N LYS A 49 11.12 2.16 4.79
CA LYS A 49 12.43 1.89 5.41
C LYS A 49 12.32 1.37 6.84
N TYR A 50 11.38 1.89 7.63
CA TYR A 50 11.33 1.61 9.08
C TYR A 50 10.10 0.84 9.55
N ILE A 51 8.97 0.92 8.83
CA ILE A 51 7.70 0.33 9.25
C ILE A 51 7.49 -1.00 8.51
N PHE A 52 7.41 -1.01 7.17
CA PHE A 52 7.15 -2.24 6.40
C PHE A 52 8.20 -3.33 6.60
N MET A 53 9.47 -2.95 6.65
CA MET A 53 10.55 -3.93 6.81
C MET A 53 10.57 -4.59 8.19
N ASN A 54 10.02 -3.93 9.22
CA ASN A 54 10.15 -4.36 10.62
C ASN A 54 8.83 -4.81 11.26
N LEU A 55 7.69 -4.53 10.65
CA LEU A 55 6.40 -5.01 11.11
C LEU A 55 6.01 -6.30 10.39
N ASP A 56 5.36 -7.20 11.12
CA ASP A 56 4.61 -8.31 10.53
C ASP A 56 3.49 -7.76 9.63
N ASP A 57 3.03 -8.55 8.66
CA ASP A 57 2.11 -8.18 7.57
C ASP A 57 0.84 -7.44 8.05
N ASP A 58 0.95 -6.12 8.27
CA ASP A 58 -0.16 -5.30 8.71
C ASP A 58 -1.08 -4.99 7.52
N GLU A 59 -2.23 -5.66 7.55
CA GLU A 59 -3.27 -5.59 6.51
C GLU A 59 -3.76 -4.15 6.29
N ARG A 60 -3.93 -3.38 7.38
CA ARG A 60 -4.50 -2.03 7.36
C ARG A 60 -3.50 -1.03 6.82
N LEU A 61 -2.24 -1.14 7.22
CA LEU A 61 -1.16 -0.34 6.69
C LEU A 61 -1.02 -0.54 5.17
N SER A 62 -1.12 -1.78 4.72
CA SER A 62 -1.04 -2.15 3.30
C SER A 62 -2.19 -1.55 2.50
N PHE A 63 -3.40 -1.60 3.06
CA PHE A 63 -4.56 -0.91 2.49
C PHE A 63 -4.35 0.61 2.40
N ASN A 64 -3.90 1.26 3.48
CA ASN A 64 -3.71 2.71 3.54
C ASN A 64 -2.68 3.20 2.52
N LEU A 65 -1.56 2.50 2.38
CA LEU A 65 -0.56 2.80 1.35
C LEU A 65 -1.11 2.57 -0.06
N CYS A 66 -1.81 1.46 -0.29
CA CYS A 66 -2.44 1.18 -1.57
C CYS A 66 -3.39 2.31 -1.99
N MET A 67 -4.24 2.78 -1.07
CA MET A 67 -5.15 3.89 -1.34
C MET A 67 -4.42 5.24 -1.48
N THR A 68 -3.30 5.43 -0.78
CA THR A 68 -2.44 6.61 -0.94
C THR A 68 -1.83 6.66 -2.34
N PHE A 69 -1.26 5.57 -2.83
CA PHE A 69 -0.70 5.50 -4.20
C PHE A 69 -1.77 5.55 -5.29
N GLN A 70 -2.96 5.03 -5.00
CA GLN A 70 -4.11 5.16 -5.88
C GLN A 70 -4.52 6.63 -6.05
N ALA A 71 -4.46 7.42 -4.98
CA ALA A 71 -4.78 8.84 -5.00
C ALA A 71 -3.66 9.70 -5.62
N ASP A 72 -2.40 9.31 -5.43
CA ASP A 72 -1.24 10.04 -5.95
C ASP A 72 -0.11 9.08 -6.37
N MET A 73 0.01 8.85 -7.67
CA MET A 73 1.03 8.00 -8.26
C MET A 73 2.44 8.61 -8.20
N LEU A 74 2.57 9.93 -7.98
CA LEU A 74 3.88 10.58 -7.83
C LEU A 74 4.55 10.12 -6.54
N LEU A 75 3.78 9.84 -5.48
CA LEU A 75 4.30 9.26 -4.24
C LEU A 75 4.94 7.89 -4.48
N PHE A 76 4.35 7.07 -5.34
CA PHE A 76 4.93 5.78 -5.71
C PHE A 76 6.18 5.94 -6.58
N SER A 77 6.20 6.92 -7.47
CA SER A 77 7.37 7.20 -8.30
C SER A 77 8.55 7.73 -7.47
N ALA A 78 8.27 8.56 -6.47
CA ALA A 78 9.27 9.13 -5.58
C ALA A 78 10.00 8.08 -4.73
N LEU A 79 9.33 6.95 -4.44
CA LEU A 79 9.95 5.82 -3.78
C LEU A 79 11.10 5.23 -4.58
N ARG A 80 10.97 5.17 -5.90
CA ARG A 80 12.03 4.68 -6.79
C ARG A 80 13.22 5.63 -6.83
N MET A 81 12.97 6.95 -6.81
CA MET A 81 14.03 7.97 -6.80
C MET A 81 14.77 8.05 -5.46
N ALA A 82 14.10 7.75 -4.36
CA ALA A 82 14.72 7.72 -3.03
C ALA A 82 15.78 6.62 -2.90
N ASP A 83 15.66 5.52 -3.66
CA ASP A 83 16.66 4.44 -3.73
C ASP A 83 17.94 4.91 -4.44
N GLU A 84 17.82 5.81 -5.42
CA GLU A 84 18.95 6.34 -6.21
C GLU A 84 19.73 7.44 -5.47
N CYS A 85 19.09 8.20 -4.57
CA CYS A 85 19.71 9.30 -3.82
C CYS A 85 20.36 8.89 -2.47
N ASP A 86 20.09 7.68 -1.94
CA ASP A 86 20.59 7.26 -0.62
C ASP A 86 22.12 6.94 -0.65
N ASP A 87 22.75 6.91 -1.83
CA ASP A 87 24.20 6.70 -1.98
C ASP A 87 25.05 7.91 -1.51
N ASP A 88 24.50 9.12 -1.56
CA ASP A 88 25.22 10.37 -1.21
C ASP A 88 25.11 10.77 0.28
N LEU A 89 24.23 10.15 1.06
CA LEU A 89 24.02 10.44 2.48
C LEU A 89 24.83 9.53 3.43
N ARG A 90 26.01 9.08 2.99
CA ARG A 90 26.96 8.26 3.76
C ARG A 90 27.67 9.00 4.91
N THR A 91 27.02 9.97 5.53
CA THR A 91 27.48 10.63 6.75
C THR A 91 26.90 9.93 7.98
N GLU A 92 27.77 9.18 8.63
CA GLU A 92 27.73 8.79 10.05
C GLU A 92 26.66 7.77 10.51
N ASN A 93 27.11 6.50 10.58
CA ASN A 93 26.76 5.52 11.61
C ASN A 93 25.36 4.88 11.66
N VAL A 94 24.55 4.98 10.61
CA VAL A 94 23.48 4.00 10.39
C VAL A 94 23.57 3.50 8.96
N ALA A 95 24.34 2.43 8.75
CA ALA A 95 24.35 1.67 7.52
C ALA A 95 23.00 0.96 7.33
N VAL A 96 21.94 1.72 7.05
CA VAL A 96 20.73 1.15 6.45
C VAL A 96 21.00 1.09 4.97
N HIS A 97 21.61 -0.02 4.55
CA HIS A 97 21.92 -0.31 3.15
C HIS A 97 20.74 0.01 2.23
N GLY A 98 21.00 0.72 1.14
CA GLY A 98 20.06 0.92 0.02
C GLY A 98 19.49 -0.39 -0.55
N SER A 99 20.04 -1.55 -0.20
CA SER A 99 19.51 -2.87 -0.56
C SER A 99 18.13 -3.23 0.01
N ASN A 100 17.55 -2.43 0.92
CA ASN A 100 16.30 -2.79 1.60
C ASN A 100 15.05 -2.17 0.98
N PHE A 101 15.17 -1.18 0.10
CA PHE A 101 14.01 -0.49 -0.45
C PHE A 101 13.23 -1.37 -1.44
N ASN A 102 13.92 -1.99 -2.40
CA ASN A 102 13.32 -2.98 -3.30
C ASN A 102 12.67 -4.16 -2.55
N LYS A 103 13.29 -4.60 -1.44
CA LYS A 103 12.69 -5.63 -0.57
C LYS A 103 11.39 -5.15 0.07
N ALA A 104 11.35 -3.90 0.53
CA ALA A 104 10.15 -3.30 1.09
C ALA A 104 9.03 -3.16 0.05
N LEU A 105 9.36 -2.81 -1.20
CA LEU A 105 8.41 -2.78 -2.32
C LEU A 105 7.85 -4.16 -2.64
N ILE A 106 8.70 -5.18 -2.70
CA ILE A 106 8.27 -6.58 -2.92
C ILE A 106 7.33 -7.00 -1.80
N LYS A 107 7.73 -6.80 -0.53
CA LYS A 107 6.90 -7.12 0.63
C LYS A 107 5.56 -6.36 0.63
N PHE A 108 5.57 -5.08 0.26
CA PHE A 108 4.35 -4.29 0.10
C PHE A 108 3.43 -4.89 -0.96
N ARG A 109 3.97 -5.27 -2.13
CA ARG A 109 3.19 -5.89 -3.21
C ARG A 109 2.58 -7.21 -2.75
N GLU A 110 3.34 -8.05 -2.08
CA GLU A 110 2.86 -9.33 -1.51
C GLU A 110 1.73 -9.07 -0.50
N SER A 111 1.95 -8.13 0.42
CA SER A 111 0.93 -7.78 1.42
C SER A 111 -0.33 -7.17 0.79
N ALA A 112 -0.20 -6.32 -0.23
CA ALA A 112 -1.34 -5.77 -0.96
C ALA A 112 -2.14 -6.87 -1.68
N ASN A 113 -1.46 -7.82 -2.32
CA ASN A 113 -2.11 -8.96 -2.98
C ASN A 113 -2.83 -9.88 -1.99
N ARG A 114 -2.31 -10.02 -0.78
CA ARG A 114 -2.91 -10.83 0.28
C ARG A 114 -4.12 -10.17 0.93
N ASN A 115 -4.05 -8.86 1.15
CA ASN A 115 -4.91 -8.16 2.10
C ASN A 115 -5.86 -7.13 1.48
N VAL A 116 -5.71 -6.78 0.19
CA VAL A 116 -6.48 -5.70 -0.45
C VAL A 116 -7.28 -6.23 -1.65
N VAL A 117 -8.53 -5.79 -1.75
CA VAL A 117 -9.39 -5.97 -2.91
C VAL A 117 -9.89 -4.60 -3.35
N LEU A 118 -9.71 -4.25 -4.63
CA LEU A 118 -10.28 -3.03 -5.19
C LEU A 118 -11.43 -3.36 -6.14
N HIS A 119 -12.60 -2.80 -5.82
CA HIS A 119 -13.80 -2.86 -6.64
C HIS A 119 -13.76 -1.72 -7.66
N LEU A 120 -13.67 -2.08 -8.94
CA LEU A 120 -13.66 -1.12 -10.02
C LEU A 120 -15.10 -0.77 -10.39
N MET A 121 -15.42 0.51 -10.27
CA MET A 121 -16.73 1.07 -10.56
C MET A 121 -16.70 1.78 -11.90
N ARG A 122 -17.79 1.71 -12.63
CA ARG A 122 -18.09 2.65 -13.71
C ARG A 122 -19.43 3.29 -13.35
N GLU A 123 -19.42 4.59 -13.12
CA GLU A 123 -20.55 5.30 -12.53
C GLU A 123 -20.89 4.67 -11.16
N SER A 124 -22.11 4.16 -10.99
CA SER A 124 -22.60 3.51 -9.76
C SER A 124 -22.58 1.98 -9.83
N ARG A 125 -21.98 1.38 -10.86
CA ARG A 125 -21.97 -0.08 -11.05
C ARG A 125 -20.57 -0.64 -10.90
N GLN A 126 -20.43 -1.68 -10.09
CA GLN A 126 -19.20 -2.47 -10.08
C GLN A 126 -19.10 -3.24 -11.39
N VAL A 127 -17.98 -3.06 -12.10
CA VAL A 127 -17.70 -3.68 -13.40
C VAL A 127 -16.59 -4.72 -13.32
N ALA A 128 -15.66 -4.57 -12.39
CA ALA A 128 -14.58 -5.52 -12.16
C ALA A 128 -14.12 -5.49 -10.69
N ARG A 129 -13.24 -6.40 -10.35
CA ARG A 129 -12.45 -6.39 -9.12
C ARG A 129 -11.01 -6.77 -9.42
N ILE A 130 -10.06 -6.15 -8.75
CA ILE A 130 -8.64 -6.52 -8.79
C ILE A 130 -8.19 -6.94 -7.39
N PHE A 131 -7.38 -7.99 -7.32
CA PHE A 131 -6.99 -8.68 -6.08
C PHE A 131 -5.77 -9.58 -6.33
N GLY A 132 -5.16 -10.13 -5.28
CA GLY A 132 -4.12 -11.16 -5.41
C GLY A 132 -4.66 -12.59 -5.41
N SER A 133 -3.88 -13.53 -5.94
CA SER A 133 -4.30 -14.94 -6.02
C SER A 133 -4.44 -15.61 -4.65
N SER A 134 -3.63 -15.19 -3.67
CA SER A 134 -3.53 -15.78 -2.33
C SER A 134 -4.09 -14.82 -1.27
N ARG A 135 -5.42 -14.70 -1.19
CA ARG A 135 -6.09 -13.80 -0.25
C ARG A 135 -6.12 -14.35 1.17
N ALA A 136 -5.93 -13.47 2.16
CA ALA A 136 -6.23 -13.77 3.56
C ALA A 136 -7.75 -13.88 3.81
N GLU A 137 -8.13 -14.41 4.97
CA GLU A 137 -9.54 -14.44 5.42
C GLU A 137 -10.06 -13.01 5.67
N CYS A 138 -9.19 -12.14 6.20
CA CYS A 138 -9.45 -10.72 6.39
C CYS A 138 -8.88 -9.93 5.22
N THR A 139 -9.74 -9.26 4.45
CA THR A 139 -9.31 -8.36 3.37
C THR A 139 -10.01 -7.03 3.46
N TYR A 140 -9.27 -5.95 3.21
CA TYR A 140 -9.82 -4.61 3.11
C TYR A 140 -10.28 -4.33 1.69
N ASN A 141 -11.51 -3.81 1.58
CA ASN A 141 -12.14 -3.53 0.30
C ASN A 141 -12.09 -2.02 0.02
N GLY A 142 -11.51 -1.65 -1.11
CA GLY A 142 -11.51 -0.28 -1.63
C GLY A 142 -12.39 -0.17 -2.86
N THR A 143 -12.89 1.04 -3.14
CA THR A 143 -13.71 1.33 -4.31
C THR A 143 -13.03 2.40 -5.15
N VAL A 144 -12.87 2.15 -6.45
CA VAL A 144 -12.14 3.04 -7.37
C VAL A 144 -12.91 3.13 -8.69
N GLN A 145 -13.00 4.32 -9.28
CA GLN A 145 -13.55 4.45 -10.63
C GLN A 145 -12.56 3.85 -11.64
N ILE A 146 -13.04 3.06 -12.60
CA ILE A 146 -12.19 2.31 -13.53
C ILE A 146 -11.27 3.21 -14.35
N ASN A 147 -11.73 4.42 -14.70
CA ASN A 147 -10.94 5.40 -15.45
C ASN A 147 -9.86 6.08 -14.60
N ASP A 148 -9.97 5.99 -13.27
CA ASP A 148 -9.04 6.61 -12.33
C ASP A 148 -8.04 5.59 -11.75
N LEU A 149 -8.09 4.32 -12.16
CA LEU A 149 -7.25 3.27 -11.60
C LEU A 149 -5.77 3.50 -11.90
N ASN A 150 -4.96 3.71 -10.85
CA ASN A 150 -3.53 3.95 -10.93
C ASN A 150 -2.70 2.78 -10.42
N VAL A 151 -3.20 2.01 -9.44
CA VAL A 151 -2.44 0.92 -8.79
C VAL A 151 -2.74 -0.47 -9.33
N GLY A 152 -3.37 -0.56 -10.50
CA GLY A 152 -3.77 -1.84 -11.10
C GLY A 152 -2.63 -2.84 -11.26
N TYR A 153 -1.42 -2.34 -11.55
CA TYR A 153 -0.21 -3.15 -11.76
C TYR A 153 0.30 -3.87 -10.50
N LEU A 154 -0.16 -3.48 -9.30
CA LEU A 154 0.23 -4.16 -8.07
C LEU A 154 -0.38 -5.56 -7.98
N PHE A 155 -1.58 -5.75 -8.55
CA PHE A 155 -2.41 -6.92 -8.33
C PHE A 155 -2.20 -8.01 -9.38
N GLU A 156 -2.29 -9.26 -8.94
CA GLU A 156 -2.10 -10.44 -9.79
C GLU A 156 -3.34 -10.79 -10.63
N CYS A 157 -4.53 -10.51 -10.11
CA CYS A 157 -5.78 -10.95 -10.69
C CYS A 157 -6.71 -9.77 -11.00
N CYS A 158 -7.43 -9.87 -12.11
CA CYS A 158 -8.53 -9.00 -12.48
C CYS A 158 -9.73 -9.86 -12.91
N ASP A 159 -10.85 -9.71 -12.23
CA ASP A 159 -12.09 -10.42 -12.53
C ASP A 159 -13.15 -9.41 -13.00
N VAL A 160 -13.52 -9.53 -14.27
CA VAL A 160 -14.43 -8.61 -14.96
C VAL A 160 -15.81 -9.24 -15.05
N ARG A 161 -16.85 -8.48 -14.71
CA ARG A 161 -18.23 -8.97 -14.80
C ARG A 161 -18.63 -9.18 -16.25
N ALA A 162 -19.15 -10.38 -16.56
CA ALA A 162 -19.62 -10.74 -17.89
C ALA A 162 -20.66 -9.78 -18.48
N SER A 163 -21.52 -9.17 -17.64
CA SER A 163 -22.47 -8.15 -18.09
C SER A 163 -21.78 -6.93 -18.71
N TYR A 164 -20.68 -6.48 -18.11
CA TYR A 164 -19.94 -5.32 -18.58
C TYR A 164 -19.27 -5.56 -19.94
N LEU A 165 -18.73 -6.77 -20.16
CA LEU A 165 -18.12 -7.14 -21.44
C LEU A 165 -19.12 -7.11 -22.59
N ARG A 166 -20.36 -7.56 -22.35
CA ARG A 166 -21.45 -7.52 -23.34
C ARG A 166 -21.83 -6.09 -23.71
N ASP A 167 -21.89 -5.20 -22.73
CA ASP A 167 -22.22 -3.78 -22.95
C ASP A 167 -21.17 -3.09 -23.83
N ILE A 168 -19.88 -3.37 -23.63
CA ILE A 168 -18.78 -2.83 -24.46
C ILE A 168 -18.86 -3.33 -25.92
N GLN A 169 -19.15 -4.62 -26.13
CA GLN A 169 -19.31 -5.16 -27.48
C GLN A 169 -20.48 -4.50 -28.22
N SER A 170 -21.59 -4.25 -27.53
CA SER A 170 -22.78 -3.63 -28.13
C SER A 170 -22.59 -2.16 -28.51
N SER A 171 -21.69 -1.43 -27.83
CA SER A 171 -21.38 -0.03 -28.10
C SER A 171 -20.41 0.14 -29.26
N SER A 172 -19.51 -0.83 -29.47
CA SER A 172 -18.52 -0.81 -30.57
C SER A 172 -19.14 -1.04 -31.96
N ILE A 173 -20.33 -1.66 -32.03
CA ILE A 173 -21.03 -1.95 -33.30
C ILE A 173 -21.85 -0.73 -33.79
N LYS A 174 -22.07 0.27 -32.93
CA LYS A 174 -22.84 1.48 -33.24
C LYS A 174 -21.98 2.69 -33.62
N SER A 175 -20.66 2.50 -33.70
CA SER A 175 -19.67 3.51 -34.09
C SER A 175 -19.23 3.27 -35.52
#